data_AF-A0A1G1VVG3-F1
#
_entry.id   AF-A0A1G1VVG3-F1
#
_cell.length_a   1.000
_cell.length_b   1.000
_cell.length_c   1.000
_cell.angle_alpha   90.00
_cell.angle_beta   90.00
_cell.angle_gamma   90.00
#
_symmetry.space_group_name_H-M   'P 1'
#
loop_
_entity.id
_entity.type
_entity.pdbx_description
1 polymer ?
#
loop_
_entity_poly.entity_id
_entity_poly.type
_entity_poly.pdbx_seq_one_letter_code
_entity_poly.pdbx_strand_id
1 'polypeptide(L)'
;MNDQLHTEELRKVLDTTKSVFVLLPQNPSLDATASALALFLSLKEAGKTVFVGCPTQMRVEYKNLVGVDRISDKIGNRNLIISFDYQEDAIEKVSYNVEEGKFNLVIEPKSGNLPLDSKGVNFAYEGMEAKLIFVIGAKKLEDLTKLYEKDRQAFTETTIVNIDSRPGNTNFGQINITEPGAASISEVMFQLMKKLNLPINVDIAGNLLKGIETQTQYLQAPFAGPDTFEAVAQLLRAGAKRAPSQQAPMRPWMGRPQVPPMPGYQVQSQRLPPLEQTAPPIPAPTILSEPKLDIEESSVVAEQGDLTRQTQGATQFKQPAPLGETQVTQSPSRQIRQNQSDKGEPGNNREDTNVQNDWLKPKIYKGSTRS
;
A
#
# COMPACT_ATOMS: atom_id res chain seq x y z
N MET A 1 2.75 -17.65 0.32
CA MET A 1 2.40 -18.05 -1.06
C MET A 1 1.69 -16.90 -1.79
N ASN A 2 0.51 -16.42 -1.35
CA ASN A 2 -0.19 -15.28 -1.98
C ASN A 2 0.69 -14.02 -2.19
N ASP A 3 1.45 -13.59 -1.18
CA ASP A 3 2.31 -12.39 -1.24
C ASP A 3 3.32 -12.41 -2.42
N GLN A 4 3.84 -13.58 -2.80
CA GLN A 4 4.71 -13.71 -3.98
C GLN A 4 3.93 -13.57 -5.30
N LEU A 5 2.70 -14.08 -5.37
CA LEU A 5 1.82 -13.93 -6.54
C LEU A 5 1.46 -12.45 -6.74
N HIS A 6 1.02 -11.77 -5.68
CA HIS A 6 0.68 -10.35 -5.71
C HIS A 6 1.86 -9.45 -6.06
N THR A 7 3.07 -9.81 -5.61
CA THR A 7 4.32 -9.12 -6.00
C THR A 7 4.58 -9.23 -7.50
N GLU A 8 4.47 -10.44 -8.08
CA GLU A 8 4.71 -10.67 -9.52
C GLU A 8 3.57 -10.17 -10.42
N GLU A 9 2.34 -10.09 -9.92
CA GLU A 9 1.22 -9.40 -10.56
C GLU A 9 1.47 -7.88 -10.61
N LEU A 10 1.82 -7.28 -9.47
CA LEU A 10 2.15 -5.86 -9.37
C LEU A 10 3.30 -5.48 -10.29
N ARG A 11 4.36 -6.30 -10.34
CA ARG A 11 5.51 -6.08 -11.22
C ARG A 11 5.10 -5.98 -12.69
N LYS A 12 4.28 -6.90 -13.19
CA LYS A 12 3.79 -6.89 -14.59
C LYS A 12 2.95 -5.65 -14.91
N VAL A 13 2.09 -5.22 -13.99
CA VAL A 13 1.29 -3.99 -14.14
C VAL A 13 2.19 -2.75 -14.10
N LEU A 14 3.20 -2.74 -13.22
CA LEU A 14 4.15 -1.64 -13.10
C LEU A 14 5.05 -1.49 -14.33
N ASP A 15 5.58 -2.59 -14.86
CA ASP A 15 6.42 -2.60 -16.06
C ASP A 15 5.66 -2.07 -17.28
N THR A 16 4.42 -2.54 -17.49
CA THR A 16 3.56 -2.13 -18.61
C THR A 16 2.97 -0.72 -18.48
N THR A 17 2.92 -0.15 -17.27
CA THR A 17 2.35 1.18 -17.01
C THR A 17 3.39 2.29 -17.17
N LYS A 18 2.97 3.42 -17.76
CA LYS A 18 3.78 4.67 -17.85
C LYS A 18 3.38 5.73 -16.82
N SER A 19 2.09 5.85 -16.52
CA SER A 19 1.51 6.86 -15.62
C SER A 19 1.00 6.19 -14.35
N VAL A 20 1.57 6.56 -13.21
CA VAL A 20 1.25 6.00 -11.88
C VAL A 20 0.79 7.11 -10.95
N PHE A 21 -0.23 6.83 -10.15
CA PHE A 21 -0.69 7.74 -9.10
C PHE A 21 -0.37 7.16 -7.72
N VAL A 22 0.04 8.02 -6.79
CA VAL A 22 0.40 7.66 -5.41
C VAL A 22 -0.41 8.53 -4.46
N LEU A 23 -1.38 7.93 -3.77
CA LEU A 23 -2.43 8.61 -3.04
C LEU A 23 -2.33 8.39 -1.54
N LEU A 24 -2.52 9.48 -0.79
CA LEU A 24 -2.56 9.53 0.66
C LEU A 24 -4.00 9.82 1.12
N PRO A 25 -4.43 9.30 2.29
CA PRO A 25 -5.71 9.67 2.90
C PRO A 25 -5.75 11.15 3.28
N GLN A 26 -6.92 11.63 3.68
CA GLN A 26 -7.03 12.86 4.45
C GLN A 26 -6.26 12.72 5.77
N ASN A 27 -5.45 13.74 6.11
CA ASN A 27 -4.60 13.79 7.31
C ASN A 27 -3.68 12.55 7.47
N PRO A 28 -2.77 12.31 6.51
CA PRO A 28 -1.88 11.14 6.54
C PRO A 28 -0.90 11.22 7.72
N SER A 29 -0.38 10.07 8.16
CA SER A 29 0.76 10.09 9.09
C SER A 29 2.04 10.53 8.37
N LEU A 30 3.03 11.00 9.14
CA LEU A 30 4.36 11.29 8.60
C LEU A 30 4.96 10.04 7.94
N ASP A 31 4.75 8.86 8.54
CA ASP A 31 5.15 7.56 8.02
C ASP A 31 4.49 7.20 6.67
N ALA A 32 3.16 7.35 6.53
CA ALA A 32 2.47 7.16 5.26
C ALA A 32 2.99 8.13 4.18
N THR A 33 3.21 9.39 4.56
CA THR A 33 3.71 10.44 3.66
C THR A 33 5.16 10.18 3.23
N ALA A 34 6.01 9.72 4.15
CA ALA A 34 7.39 9.34 3.86
C ALA A 34 7.47 8.12 2.93
N SER A 35 6.64 7.10 3.19
CA SER A 35 6.47 5.92 2.34
C SER A 35 6.02 6.29 0.91
N ALA A 36 5.01 7.15 0.78
CA ALA A 36 4.53 7.65 -0.51
C ALA A 36 5.58 8.47 -1.28
N LEU A 37 6.33 9.33 -0.60
CA LEU A 37 7.38 10.13 -1.22
C LEU A 37 8.59 9.29 -1.63
N ALA A 38 8.95 8.26 -0.85
CA ALA A 38 9.98 7.30 -1.22
C ALA A 38 9.62 6.51 -2.48
N LEU A 39 8.38 5.99 -2.56
CA LEU A 39 7.87 5.33 -3.76
C LEU A 39 7.85 6.28 -4.97
N PHE A 40 7.35 7.52 -4.78
CA PHE A 40 7.33 8.55 -5.83
C PHE A 40 8.71 8.82 -6.43
N LEU A 41 9.71 9.09 -5.59
CA LEU A 41 11.08 9.37 -6.03
C LEU A 41 11.66 8.17 -6.78
N SER A 42 11.45 6.95 -6.27
CA SER A 42 11.96 5.71 -6.86
C SER A 42 11.33 5.37 -8.21
N LEU A 43 10.00 5.47 -8.32
CA LEU A 43 9.29 5.25 -9.58
C LEU A 43 9.65 6.32 -10.63
N LYS A 44 9.92 7.55 -10.20
CA LYS A 44 10.41 8.63 -11.07
C LYS A 44 11.86 8.37 -11.54
N GLU A 45 12.72 7.84 -10.68
CA GLU A 45 14.08 7.39 -11.06
C GLU A 45 14.03 6.20 -12.03
N ALA A 46 13.06 5.29 -11.85
CA ALA A 46 12.71 4.23 -12.80
C ALA A 46 11.99 4.72 -14.08
N GLY A 47 11.99 6.03 -14.36
CA GLY A 47 11.50 6.62 -15.61
C GLY A 47 9.97 6.63 -15.79
N LYS A 48 9.19 6.44 -14.72
CA LYS A 48 7.72 6.53 -14.76
C LYS A 48 7.25 7.97 -14.57
N THR A 49 6.12 8.32 -15.16
CA THR A 49 5.40 9.56 -14.83
C THR A 49 4.59 9.31 -13.56
N VAL A 50 4.89 10.02 -12.48
CA VAL A 50 4.27 9.77 -11.17
C VAL A 50 3.63 11.04 -10.62
N PHE A 51 2.38 10.93 -10.17
CA PHE A 51 1.63 12.00 -9.52
C PHE A 51 1.37 11.65 -8.04
N VAL A 52 1.63 12.57 -7.11
CA VAL A 52 1.39 12.36 -5.67
C VAL A 52 0.23 13.22 -5.20
N GLY A 53 -0.71 12.62 -4.48
CA GLY A 53 -1.98 13.23 -4.12
C GLY A 53 -2.34 13.11 -2.66
N CYS A 54 -2.84 14.19 -2.05
CA CYS A 54 -3.39 14.16 -0.68
C CYS A 54 -4.53 15.19 -0.51
N PRO A 55 -5.67 14.87 0.14
CA PRO A 55 -6.76 15.83 0.38
C PRO A 55 -6.41 16.91 1.41
N THR A 56 -5.34 16.71 2.18
CA THR A 56 -4.86 17.63 3.22
C THR A 56 -3.60 18.34 2.74
N GLN A 57 -3.59 19.67 2.83
CA GLN A 57 -2.41 20.48 2.52
C GLN A 57 -1.24 20.13 3.46
N MET A 58 -0.05 19.89 2.90
CA MET A 58 1.15 19.54 3.66
C MET A 58 1.58 20.68 4.60
N ARG A 59 1.80 20.32 5.86
CA ARG A 59 2.23 21.22 6.95
C ARG A 59 3.75 21.18 7.18
N VAL A 60 4.23 22.09 8.02
CA VAL A 60 5.66 22.21 8.40
C VAL A 60 6.27 20.95 9.05
N GLU A 61 5.45 19.99 9.50
CA GLU A 61 5.91 18.70 10.03
C GLU A 61 6.53 17.79 8.95
N TYR A 62 6.03 17.85 7.71
CA TYR A 62 6.53 17.07 6.57
C TYR A 62 7.70 17.74 5.85
N LYS A 63 8.11 18.97 6.24
CA LYS A 63 9.09 19.80 5.50
C LYS A 63 10.47 19.16 5.31
N ASN A 64 10.79 18.15 6.13
CA ASN A 64 12.06 17.43 6.12
C ASN A 64 12.03 16.18 5.21
N LEU A 65 10.90 15.89 4.55
CA LEU A 65 10.77 14.80 3.58
C LEU A 65 11.08 15.31 2.16
N VAL A 66 11.91 14.60 1.43
CA VAL A 66 12.29 14.95 0.05
C VAL A 66 11.11 14.70 -0.88
N GLY A 67 10.75 15.70 -1.70
CA GLY A 67 9.64 15.64 -2.65
C GLY A 67 8.28 16.09 -2.10
N VAL A 68 8.20 16.59 -0.85
CA VAL A 68 6.94 17.08 -0.26
C VAL A 68 6.29 18.22 -1.06
N ASP A 69 7.08 18.95 -1.85
CA ASP A 69 6.66 19.98 -2.83
C ASP A 69 5.87 19.42 -4.03
N ARG A 70 5.78 18.10 -4.17
CA ARG A 70 5.09 17.39 -5.28
C ARG A 70 3.72 16.81 -4.90
N ILE A 71 3.32 16.95 -3.64
CA ILE A 71 2.01 16.50 -3.16
C ILE A 71 0.96 17.55 -3.52
N SER A 72 -0.01 17.16 -4.37
CA SER A 72 -1.09 18.01 -4.85
C SER A 72 -2.43 17.67 -4.19
N ASP A 73 -3.28 18.69 -3.97
CA ASP A 73 -4.70 18.52 -3.59
C ASP A 73 -5.60 18.27 -4.81
N LYS A 74 -5.11 18.61 -6.00
CA LYS A 74 -5.77 18.38 -7.30
C LYS A 74 -5.11 17.21 -8.00
N ILE A 75 -5.92 16.27 -8.47
CA ILE A 75 -5.46 15.07 -9.16
C ILE A 75 -6.24 14.94 -10.46
N GLY A 76 -5.53 15.14 -11.55
CA GLY A 76 -6.09 15.15 -12.89
C GLY A 76 -5.04 15.58 -13.89
N ASN A 77 -4.97 14.87 -15.00
CA ASN A 77 -4.04 15.15 -16.09
C ASN A 77 -4.67 14.92 -17.48
N ARG A 78 -5.93 14.47 -17.52
CA ARG A 78 -6.63 14.06 -18.75
C ARG A 78 -7.45 15.19 -19.36
N ASN A 79 -8.33 15.80 -18.56
CA ASN A 79 -9.34 16.74 -19.04
C ASN A 79 -9.00 18.17 -18.57
N LEU A 80 -8.86 19.11 -19.50
CA LEU A 80 -8.80 20.53 -19.19
C LEU A 80 -10.21 21.07 -18.96
N ILE A 81 -10.48 21.57 -17.76
CA ILE A 81 -11.70 22.29 -17.41
C ILE A 81 -11.38 23.79 -17.42
N ILE A 82 -12.18 24.53 -18.18
CA ILE A 82 -12.17 25.99 -18.24
C ILE A 82 -13.42 26.47 -17.52
N SER A 83 -13.26 27.30 -16.50
CA SER A 83 -14.34 27.77 -15.62
C SER A 83 -14.24 29.27 -15.39
N PHE A 84 -15.37 29.95 -15.30
CA PHE A 84 -15.48 31.40 -15.10
C PHE A 84 -16.85 31.74 -14.54
N ASP A 85 -17.02 32.93 -13.95
CA ASP A 85 -18.30 33.36 -13.39
C ASP A 85 -19.34 33.53 -14.52
N TYR A 86 -20.42 32.75 -14.44
CA TYR A 86 -21.52 32.78 -15.40
C TYR A 86 -22.76 33.44 -14.78
N GLN A 87 -23.39 34.34 -15.55
CA GLN A 87 -24.73 34.84 -15.27
C GLN A 87 -25.69 34.20 -16.28
N GLU A 88 -26.89 33.86 -15.84
CA GLU A 88 -27.91 33.29 -16.71
C GLU A 88 -28.19 34.22 -17.91
N ASP A 89 -28.35 33.65 -19.09
CA ASP A 89 -28.52 34.37 -20.36
C ASP A 89 -27.32 35.24 -20.82
N ALA A 90 -26.15 35.23 -20.16
CA ALA A 90 -25.02 36.09 -20.54
C ALA A 90 -24.21 35.65 -21.77
N ILE A 91 -24.26 34.37 -22.15
CA ILE A 91 -23.57 33.82 -23.33
C ILE A 91 -24.57 33.66 -24.47
N GLU A 92 -24.23 34.17 -25.65
CA GLU A 92 -25.03 34.00 -26.88
C GLU A 92 -24.60 32.75 -27.65
N LYS A 93 -23.30 32.46 -27.70
CA LYS A 93 -22.76 31.30 -28.43
C LYS A 93 -21.41 30.84 -27.88
N VAL A 94 -21.22 29.52 -27.85
CA VAL A 94 -19.91 28.88 -27.65
C VAL A 94 -19.57 28.13 -28.93
N SER A 95 -18.37 28.34 -29.46
CA SER A 95 -17.86 27.66 -30.65
C SER A 95 -16.37 27.37 -30.52
N TYR A 96 -15.81 26.61 -31.46
CA TYR A 96 -14.37 26.36 -31.54
C TYR A 96 -13.88 26.53 -32.98
N ASN A 97 -12.64 26.97 -33.14
CA ASN A 97 -11.93 26.89 -34.41
C ASN A 97 -10.54 26.24 -34.20
N VAL A 98 -9.88 25.89 -35.31
CA VAL A 98 -8.50 25.38 -35.30
C VAL A 98 -7.72 26.15 -36.35
N GLU A 99 -6.82 27.03 -35.89
CA GLU A 99 -6.07 27.98 -36.72
C GLU A 99 -4.59 27.93 -36.32
N GLU A 100 -3.68 27.89 -37.29
CA GLU A 100 -2.21 27.77 -37.06
C GLU A 100 -1.80 26.56 -36.17
N GLY A 101 -2.63 25.52 -36.09
CA GLY A 101 -2.43 24.37 -35.20
C GLY A 101 -2.83 24.61 -33.74
N LYS A 102 -3.41 25.77 -33.41
CA LYS A 102 -3.99 26.10 -32.10
C LYS A 102 -5.48 25.75 -32.11
N PHE A 103 -5.98 25.14 -31.04
CA PHE A 103 -7.41 24.99 -30.79
C PHE A 103 -7.89 26.20 -29.98
N ASN A 104 -8.78 27.02 -30.54
CA ASN A 104 -9.32 28.18 -29.84
C ASN A 104 -10.79 27.93 -29.49
N LEU A 105 -11.13 28.05 -28.21
CA LEU A 105 -12.51 28.08 -27.72
C LEU A 105 -13.00 29.54 -27.75
N VAL A 106 -14.04 29.81 -28.52
CA VAL A 106 -14.62 31.15 -28.72
C VAL A 106 -15.94 31.24 -27.96
N ILE A 107 -16.02 32.18 -27.01
CA ILE A 107 -17.19 32.44 -26.20
C ILE A 107 -17.70 33.83 -26.58
N GLU A 108 -18.86 33.88 -27.23
CA GLU A 108 -19.54 35.11 -27.67
C GLU A 108 -20.54 35.54 -26.58
N PRO A 109 -20.29 36.66 -25.87
CA PRO A 109 -21.24 37.19 -24.89
C PRO A 109 -22.44 37.82 -25.60
N LYS A 110 -23.62 37.73 -24.98
CA LYS A 110 -24.87 38.29 -25.49
C LYS A 110 -24.80 39.82 -25.51
N SER A 111 -25.22 40.40 -26.64
CA SER A 111 -25.13 41.85 -26.90
C SER A 111 -25.52 42.71 -25.70
N GLY A 112 -24.58 43.51 -25.19
CA GLY A 112 -24.73 44.35 -23.99
C GLY A 112 -23.92 43.87 -22.78
N ASN A 113 -23.52 42.60 -22.73
CA ASN A 113 -22.59 42.08 -21.72
C ASN A 113 -21.13 42.37 -22.09
N LEU A 114 -20.26 42.41 -21.07
CA LEU A 114 -18.82 42.52 -21.26
C LEU A 114 -18.22 41.17 -21.72
N PRO A 115 -17.12 41.19 -22.52
CA PRO A 115 -16.34 39.98 -22.77
C PRO A 115 -15.66 39.49 -21.49
N LEU A 116 -15.36 38.18 -21.42
CA LEU A 116 -14.63 37.58 -20.30
C LEU A 116 -13.26 38.25 -20.13
N ASP A 117 -12.93 38.72 -18.92
CA ASP A 117 -11.55 39.01 -18.57
C ASP A 117 -10.77 37.69 -18.46
N SER A 118 -9.62 37.63 -19.12
CA SER A 118 -8.54 36.68 -18.90
C SER A 118 -8.31 36.25 -17.44
N LYS A 119 -8.49 37.17 -16.48
CA LYS A 119 -8.30 36.92 -15.03
C LYS A 119 -9.48 36.21 -14.36
N GLY A 120 -10.67 36.26 -14.96
CA GLY A 120 -11.85 35.52 -14.51
C GLY A 120 -11.87 34.06 -15.00
N VAL A 121 -10.93 33.67 -15.87
CA VAL A 121 -10.83 32.31 -16.41
C VAL A 121 -9.92 31.45 -15.54
N ASN A 122 -10.53 30.56 -14.77
CA ASN A 122 -9.86 29.56 -13.96
C ASN A 122 -9.71 28.24 -14.72
N PHE A 123 -8.47 27.77 -14.85
CA PHE A 123 -8.11 26.51 -15.50
C PHE A 123 -7.84 25.42 -14.45
N ALA A 124 -8.48 24.28 -14.61
CA ALA A 124 -8.25 23.09 -13.79
C ALA A 124 -7.99 21.87 -14.68
N TYR A 125 -7.26 20.88 -14.16
CA TYR A 125 -7.12 19.57 -14.78
C TYR A 125 -7.78 18.52 -13.88
N GLU A 126 -8.70 17.74 -14.46
CA GLU A 126 -9.43 16.67 -13.78
C GLU A 126 -9.43 15.39 -14.66
N GLY A 127 -9.85 14.26 -14.09
CA GLY A 127 -9.74 12.96 -14.74
C GLY A 127 -8.33 12.37 -14.65
N MET A 128 -8.23 11.18 -14.05
CA MET A 128 -6.98 10.43 -13.92
C MET A 128 -6.81 9.45 -15.08
N GLU A 129 -5.86 9.69 -16.01
CA GLU A 129 -5.43 8.63 -16.94
C GLU A 129 -4.36 7.76 -16.27
N ALA A 130 -4.84 6.86 -15.41
CA ALA A 130 -4.06 5.89 -14.65
C ALA A 130 -4.24 4.46 -15.20
N LYS A 131 -3.21 3.63 -15.04
CA LYS A 131 -3.37 2.16 -15.06
C LYS A 131 -2.96 1.50 -13.73
N LEU A 132 -2.36 2.27 -12.85
CA LEU A 132 -1.93 1.85 -11.52
C LEU A 132 -2.08 3.01 -10.53
N ILE A 133 -2.82 2.78 -9.45
CA ILE A 133 -2.98 3.69 -8.31
C ILE A 133 -2.44 2.98 -7.07
N PHE A 134 -1.41 3.53 -6.44
CA PHE A 134 -1.02 3.16 -5.09
C PHE A 134 -1.82 4.00 -4.09
N VAL A 135 -2.43 3.37 -3.09
CA VAL A 135 -3.08 4.04 -1.96
C VAL A 135 -2.35 3.63 -0.69
N ILE A 136 -1.73 4.61 -0.02
CA ILE A 136 -0.79 4.38 1.07
C ILE A 136 -1.33 4.96 2.38
N GLY A 137 -1.52 4.12 3.38
CA GLY A 137 -1.99 4.54 4.70
C GLY A 137 -3.46 5.00 4.76
N ALA A 138 -4.29 4.64 3.79
CA ALA A 138 -5.76 4.65 3.94
C ALA A 138 -6.22 3.31 4.50
N LYS A 139 -7.25 3.28 5.37
CA LYS A 139 -7.87 2.02 5.82
C LYS A 139 -8.96 1.54 4.87
N LYS A 140 -9.64 2.50 4.22
CA LYS A 140 -10.72 2.30 3.26
C LYS A 140 -10.62 3.36 2.16
N LEU A 141 -11.24 3.13 1.01
CA LEU A 141 -11.13 4.02 -0.14
C LEU A 141 -11.75 5.42 0.13
N GLU A 142 -12.75 5.49 1.01
CA GLU A 142 -13.40 6.75 1.42
C GLU A 142 -12.47 7.68 2.22
N ASP A 143 -11.37 7.17 2.80
CA ASP A 143 -10.38 8.01 3.50
C ASP A 143 -9.67 8.98 2.54
N LEU A 144 -9.73 8.73 1.22
CA LEU A 144 -9.28 9.66 0.18
C LEU A 144 -10.23 10.86 -0.03
N THR A 145 -11.44 10.83 0.56
CA THR A 145 -12.44 11.92 0.53
C THR A 145 -12.61 12.53 -0.87
N LYS A 146 -12.33 13.83 -1.04
CA LYS A 146 -12.48 14.61 -2.28
C LYS A 146 -11.77 13.99 -3.50
N LEU A 147 -10.67 13.28 -3.28
CA LEU A 147 -9.91 12.66 -4.38
C LEU A 147 -10.66 11.46 -4.98
N TYR A 148 -11.31 10.67 -4.12
CA TYR A 148 -12.16 9.57 -4.56
C TYR A 148 -13.51 10.07 -5.08
N GLU A 149 -14.11 11.06 -4.42
CA GLU A 149 -15.42 11.63 -4.81
C GLU A 149 -15.41 12.26 -6.20
N LYS A 150 -14.31 12.89 -6.62
CA LYS A 150 -14.19 13.55 -7.94
C LYS A 150 -14.14 12.59 -9.13
N ASP A 151 -13.54 11.40 -8.96
CA ASP A 151 -13.26 10.50 -10.08
C ASP A 151 -13.44 9.01 -9.72
N ARG A 152 -14.59 8.69 -9.09
CA ARG A 152 -14.94 7.30 -8.69
C ARG A 152 -14.85 6.29 -9.85
N GLN A 153 -15.06 6.76 -11.09
CA GLN A 153 -14.97 5.92 -12.28
C GLN A 153 -13.52 5.47 -12.54
N ALA A 154 -12.53 6.36 -12.49
CA ALA A 154 -11.13 5.97 -12.65
C ALA A 154 -10.68 4.94 -11.59
N PHE A 155 -11.14 5.03 -10.34
CA PHE A 155 -10.87 4.01 -9.31
C PHE A 155 -11.51 2.64 -9.60
N THR A 156 -12.57 2.58 -10.42
CA THR A 156 -13.21 1.32 -10.83
C THR A 156 -12.52 0.71 -12.06
N GLU A 157 -12.00 1.55 -12.95
CA GLU A 157 -11.30 1.13 -14.18
C GLU A 157 -9.79 0.84 -13.99
N THR A 158 -9.22 1.24 -12.85
CA THR A 158 -7.76 1.17 -12.59
C THR A 158 -7.39 0.10 -11.54
N THR A 159 -6.22 -0.51 -11.69
CA THR A 159 -5.64 -1.38 -10.64
C THR A 159 -5.19 -0.54 -9.43
N ILE A 160 -5.83 -0.77 -8.28
CA ILE A 160 -5.51 -0.21 -6.97
C ILE A 160 -4.58 -1.17 -6.20
N VAL A 161 -3.47 -0.62 -5.71
CA VAL A 161 -2.54 -1.25 -4.77
C VAL A 161 -2.70 -0.58 -3.41
N ASN A 162 -3.29 -1.29 -2.46
CA ASN A 162 -3.51 -0.82 -1.09
C ASN A 162 -2.32 -1.23 -0.21
N ILE A 163 -1.68 -0.26 0.46
CA ILE A 163 -0.50 -0.46 1.30
C ILE A 163 -0.74 0.17 2.68
N ASP A 164 -0.74 -0.64 3.74
CA ASP A 164 -0.96 -0.20 5.12
C ASP A 164 -0.32 -1.19 6.12
N SER A 165 -0.04 -0.75 7.34
CA SER A 165 0.38 -1.61 8.46
C SER A 165 -0.53 -1.51 9.68
N ARG A 166 -1.66 -0.78 9.58
CA ARG A 166 -2.55 -0.51 10.71
C ARG A 166 -3.74 -1.48 10.75
N PRO A 167 -4.18 -1.93 11.93
CA PRO A 167 -5.35 -2.80 12.06
C PRO A 167 -6.64 -2.12 11.60
N GLY A 168 -7.53 -2.88 10.98
CA GLY A 168 -8.82 -2.40 10.47
C GLY A 168 -8.78 -1.77 9.07
N ASN A 169 -7.77 -2.08 8.26
CA ASN A 169 -7.83 -1.87 6.81
C ASN A 169 -8.85 -2.85 6.18
N THR A 170 -9.58 -2.43 5.15
CA THR A 170 -10.68 -3.20 4.53
C THR A 170 -10.27 -4.04 3.31
N ASN A 171 -8.98 -4.03 2.92
CA ASN A 171 -8.47 -4.72 1.73
C ASN A 171 -9.17 -4.33 0.42
N PHE A 172 -9.37 -3.03 0.24
CA PHE A 172 -10.13 -2.42 -0.87
C PHE A 172 -9.39 -2.37 -2.21
N GLY A 173 -8.10 -2.75 -2.28
CA GLY A 173 -7.36 -2.83 -3.54
C GLY A 173 -7.61 -4.15 -4.27
N GLN A 174 -7.33 -4.20 -5.58
CA GLN A 174 -7.18 -5.48 -6.29
C GLN A 174 -5.87 -6.17 -5.88
N ILE A 175 -4.85 -5.39 -5.48
CA ILE A 175 -3.63 -5.87 -4.85
C ILE A 175 -3.57 -5.26 -3.44
N ASN A 176 -3.46 -6.10 -2.41
CA ASN A 176 -3.41 -5.65 -1.01
C ASN A 176 -2.09 -6.12 -0.38
N ILE A 177 -1.31 -5.15 0.12
CA ILE A 177 -0.01 -5.34 0.75
C ILE A 177 -0.14 -4.75 2.16
N THR A 178 -0.92 -5.45 2.97
CA THR A 178 -1.32 -5.01 4.31
C THR A 178 -0.69 -5.91 5.36
N GLU A 179 0.20 -5.35 6.18
CA GLU A 179 0.97 -6.11 7.18
C GLU A 179 0.71 -5.55 8.59
N PRO A 180 -0.36 -5.98 9.29
CA PRO A 180 -0.73 -5.46 10.61
C PRO A 180 0.30 -5.71 11.73
N GLY A 181 1.32 -6.53 11.48
CA GLY A 181 2.43 -6.78 12.40
C GLY A 181 3.69 -5.95 12.12
N ALA A 182 3.77 -5.25 10.99
CA ALA A 182 4.95 -4.45 10.63
C ALA A 182 4.99 -3.13 11.43
N ALA A 183 6.18 -2.74 11.87
CA ALA A 183 6.30 -1.60 12.80
C ALA A 183 5.98 -0.24 12.16
N SER A 184 5.97 -0.15 10.83
CA SER A 184 5.63 1.06 10.07
C SER A 184 5.27 0.77 8.61
N ILE A 185 4.56 1.70 7.98
CA ILE A 185 4.21 1.66 6.55
C ILE A 185 5.48 1.86 5.69
N SER A 186 6.47 2.60 6.19
CA SER A 186 7.77 2.75 5.53
C SER A 186 8.62 1.47 5.56
N GLU A 187 8.47 0.61 6.56
CA GLU A 187 9.11 -0.73 6.60
C GLU A 187 8.48 -1.68 5.56
N VAL A 188 7.15 -1.73 5.48
CA VAL A 188 6.42 -2.47 4.44
C VAL A 188 6.84 -1.99 3.05
N MET A 189 6.90 -0.66 2.86
CA MET A 189 7.33 -0.06 1.59
C MET A 189 8.79 -0.38 1.24
N PHE A 190 9.71 -0.34 2.21
CA PHE A 190 11.10 -0.71 1.98
C PHE A 190 11.23 -2.16 1.46
N GLN A 191 10.53 -3.11 2.08
CA GLN A 191 10.54 -4.50 1.62
C GLN A 191 9.83 -4.67 0.27
N LEU A 192 8.76 -3.92 0.00
CA LEU A 192 8.09 -3.90 -1.31
C LEU A 192 9.01 -3.36 -2.42
N MET A 193 9.70 -2.25 -2.18
CA MET A 193 10.63 -1.66 -3.15
C MET A 193 11.78 -2.61 -3.46
N LYS A 194 12.31 -3.33 -2.45
CA LYS A 194 13.26 -4.45 -2.66
C LYS A 194 12.66 -5.57 -3.50
N LYS A 195 11.45 -6.06 -3.16
CA LYS A 195 10.76 -7.13 -3.91
C LYS A 195 10.54 -6.77 -5.39
N LEU A 196 10.32 -5.49 -5.70
CA LEU A 196 10.12 -4.97 -7.05
C LEU A 196 11.43 -4.55 -7.77
N ASN A 197 12.61 -4.73 -7.15
CA ASN A 197 13.91 -4.24 -7.63
C ASN A 197 13.92 -2.72 -7.96
N LEU A 198 13.16 -1.92 -7.21
CA LEU A 198 13.10 -0.47 -7.39
C LEU A 198 14.33 0.23 -6.78
N PRO A 199 14.81 1.35 -7.37
CA PRO A 199 16.01 2.04 -6.88
C PRO A 199 15.78 2.67 -5.50
N ILE A 200 16.78 2.53 -4.62
CA ILE A 200 16.78 3.11 -3.27
C ILE A 200 18.05 3.94 -3.09
N ASN A 201 17.95 5.22 -3.47
CA ASN A 201 19.00 6.22 -3.30
C ASN A 201 18.99 6.84 -1.87
N VAL A 202 19.90 7.78 -1.61
CA VAL A 202 20.05 8.44 -0.30
C VAL A 202 18.80 9.20 0.19
N ASP A 203 18.07 9.86 -0.71
CA ASP A 203 16.87 10.65 -0.38
C ASP A 203 15.67 9.74 -0.14
N ILE A 204 15.51 8.71 -0.98
CA ILE A 204 14.53 7.64 -0.81
C ILE A 204 14.74 6.93 0.53
N ALA A 205 15.99 6.56 0.82
CA ALA A 205 16.35 5.90 2.07
C ALA A 205 16.18 6.83 3.29
N GLY A 206 16.47 8.12 3.13
CA GLY A 206 16.24 9.15 4.15
C GLY A 206 14.76 9.33 4.50
N ASN A 207 13.88 9.37 3.49
CA ASN A 207 12.43 9.39 3.68
C ASN A 207 11.97 8.14 4.46
N LEU A 208 12.27 6.93 3.96
CA LEU A 208 11.84 5.67 4.61
C LEU A 208 12.35 5.56 6.04
N LEU A 209 13.63 5.86 6.29
CA LEU A 209 14.21 5.89 7.63
C LEU A 209 13.45 6.86 8.54
N LYS A 210 13.11 8.05 8.05
CA LYS A 210 12.39 9.05 8.85
C LYS A 210 10.95 8.64 9.17
N GLY A 211 10.30 7.90 8.27
CA GLY A 211 9.01 7.26 8.52
C GLY A 211 9.10 6.22 9.64
N ILE A 212 9.98 5.23 9.49
CA ILE A 212 10.24 4.18 10.49
C ILE A 212 10.56 4.80 11.85
N GLU A 213 11.53 5.71 11.93
CA GLU A 213 11.92 6.36 13.20
C GLU A 213 10.76 7.11 13.85
N THR A 214 9.91 7.79 13.07
CA THR A 214 8.81 8.57 13.64
C THR A 214 7.70 7.67 14.18
N GLN A 215 7.37 6.59 13.46
CA GLN A 215 6.34 5.63 13.87
C GLN A 215 6.78 4.77 15.07
N THR A 216 8.07 4.42 15.15
CA THR A 216 8.65 3.55 16.20
C THR A 216 9.19 4.30 17.43
N GLN A 217 8.87 5.59 17.57
CA GLN A 217 9.39 6.44 18.67
C GLN A 217 10.94 6.46 18.74
N TYR A 218 11.59 6.61 17.58
CA TYR A 218 13.04 6.51 17.37
C TYR A 218 13.63 5.13 17.74
N LEU A 219 12.91 4.06 17.37
CA LEU A 219 13.24 2.65 17.67
C LEU A 219 13.19 2.30 19.16
N GLN A 220 12.34 2.99 19.93
CA GLN A 220 12.09 2.72 21.36
C GLN A 220 10.77 1.97 21.61
N ALA A 221 9.86 1.95 20.63
CA ALA A 221 8.58 1.27 20.76
C ALA A 221 8.76 -0.26 20.80
N PRO A 222 8.03 -0.99 21.67
CA PRO A 222 8.23 -2.43 21.88
C PRO A 222 7.80 -3.31 20.68
N PHE A 223 7.15 -2.72 19.67
CA PHE A 223 6.80 -3.38 18.41
C PHE A 223 7.85 -3.21 17.30
N ALA A 224 8.97 -2.51 17.55
CA ALA A 224 10.09 -2.46 16.61
C ALA A 224 10.82 -3.83 16.61
N GLY A 225 10.55 -4.65 15.59
CA GLY A 225 11.02 -6.03 15.49
C GLY A 225 12.39 -6.17 14.79
N PRO A 226 12.90 -7.42 14.67
CA PRO A 226 14.14 -7.69 13.93
C PRO A 226 14.12 -7.13 12.51
N ASP A 227 13.00 -7.26 11.79
CA ASP A 227 12.81 -6.75 10.43
C ASP A 227 12.89 -5.22 10.37
N THR A 228 12.39 -4.51 11.39
CA THR A 228 12.54 -3.05 11.56
C THR A 228 14.02 -2.66 11.65
N PHE A 229 14.80 -3.37 12.48
CA PHE A 229 16.23 -3.11 12.63
C PHE A 229 17.04 -3.51 11.38
N GLU A 230 16.65 -4.57 10.66
CA GLU A 230 17.28 -4.93 9.39
C GLU A 230 16.99 -3.91 8.28
N ALA A 231 15.75 -3.40 8.22
CA ALA A 231 15.36 -2.33 7.29
C ALA A 231 16.15 -1.06 7.57
N VAL A 232 16.21 -0.61 8.83
CA VAL A 232 17.04 0.53 9.26
C VAL A 232 18.51 0.31 8.89
N ALA A 233 19.09 -0.86 9.17
CA ALA A 233 20.49 -1.15 8.85
C ALA A 233 20.78 -1.08 7.34
N GLN A 234 19.84 -1.48 6.48
CA GLN A 234 19.97 -1.37 5.03
C GLN A 234 19.78 0.07 4.53
N LEU A 235 18.83 0.82 5.09
CA LEU A 235 18.61 2.23 4.77
C LEU A 235 19.84 3.09 5.11
N LEU A 236 20.48 2.82 6.25
CA LEU A 236 21.75 3.45 6.63
C LEU A 236 22.90 3.09 5.66
N ARG A 237 22.95 1.84 5.17
CA ARG A 237 23.91 1.43 4.11
C ARG A 237 23.63 2.10 2.77
N ALA A 238 22.37 2.39 2.44
CA ALA A 238 21.98 3.21 1.29
C ALA A 238 22.27 4.72 1.47
N GLY A 239 22.94 5.11 2.56
CA GLY A 239 23.41 6.48 2.80
C GLY A 239 22.47 7.35 3.63
N ALA A 240 21.31 6.83 4.06
CA ALA A 240 20.41 7.56 4.94
C ALA A 240 21.11 7.98 6.24
N LYS A 241 20.82 9.19 6.73
CA LYS A 241 21.44 9.75 7.92
C LYS A 241 20.40 9.93 9.01
N ARG A 242 20.61 9.33 10.17
CA ARG A 242 19.84 9.66 11.38
C ARG A 242 20.09 11.13 11.70
N ALA A 243 19.02 11.90 11.93
CA ALA A 243 19.19 13.23 12.52
C ALA A 243 19.80 13.08 13.92
N PRO A 244 20.67 14.00 14.39
CA PRO A 244 21.07 14.02 15.78
C PRO A 244 19.80 14.14 16.62
N SER A 245 19.59 13.19 17.53
CA SER A 245 18.38 13.14 18.35
C SER A 245 18.21 14.46 19.10
N GLN A 246 17.03 15.06 19.03
CA GLN A 246 16.61 16.12 19.94
C GLN A 246 16.33 15.51 21.33
N GLN A 247 17.37 14.92 21.94
CA GLN A 247 17.43 14.80 23.38
C GLN A 247 17.27 16.22 23.92
N ALA A 248 16.28 16.42 24.80
CA ALA A 248 16.16 17.67 25.52
C ALA A 248 17.54 17.99 26.14
N PRO A 249 18.02 19.24 26.04
CA PRO A 249 19.40 19.56 26.39
C PRO A 249 19.69 19.01 27.78
N MET A 250 20.74 18.17 27.88
CA MET A 250 21.09 17.50 29.13
C MET A 250 21.09 18.55 30.23
N ARG A 251 20.10 18.47 31.13
CA ARG A 251 20.08 19.34 32.31
C ARG A 251 21.41 19.11 33.00
N PRO A 252 22.26 20.14 33.18
CA PRO A 252 23.49 19.97 33.91
C PRO A 252 23.15 19.29 35.24
N TRP A 253 23.98 18.35 35.68
CA TRP A 253 23.82 17.70 36.98
C TRP A 253 24.11 18.73 38.07
N MET A 254 23.16 19.64 38.28
CA MET A 254 23.05 20.43 39.49
C MET A 254 23.02 19.43 40.63
N GLY A 255 23.99 19.55 41.54
CA GLY A 255 24.26 18.52 42.53
C GLY A 255 23.01 18.16 43.33
N ARG A 256 22.99 16.91 43.82
CA ARG A 256 21.94 16.39 44.72
C ARG A 256 21.52 17.50 45.69
N PRO A 257 20.22 17.80 45.86
CA PRO A 257 19.80 18.83 46.80
C PRO A 257 20.39 18.48 48.17
N GLN A 258 21.17 19.40 48.73
CA GLN A 258 21.77 19.19 50.03
C GLN A 258 20.63 19.09 51.04
N VAL A 259 20.46 17.88 51.60
CA VAL A 259 19.48 17.66 52.66
C VAL A 259 19.90 18.56 53.83
N PRO A 260 19.07 19.52 54.29
CA PRO A 260 19.46 20.38 55.38
C PRO A 260 19.73 19.53 56.63
N PRO A 261 20.79 19.83 57.40
CA PRO A 261 21.13 19.05 58.58
C PRO A 261 19.97 19.12 59.59
N MET A 262 19.33 17.98 59.85
CA MET A 262 18.22 17.93 60.80
C MET A 262 18.71 18.27 62.21
N PRO A 263 18.01 19.13 62.98
CA PRO A 263 18.41 19.47 64.33
C PRO A 263 18.41 18.26 65.28
N GLY A 264 19.58 17.89 65.78
CA GLY A 264 19.77 17.38 67.14
C GLY A 264 18.94 16.18 67.63
N TYR A 265 18.84 15.10 66.87
CA TYR A 265 18.45 13.80 67.48
C TYR A 265 19.65 13.17 68.19
N GLN A 266 19.73 13.30 69.51
CA GLN A 266 20.65 12.52 70.34
C GLN A 266 20.22 11.06 70.36
N VAL A 267 21.04 10.17 69.79
CA VAL A 267 20.81 8.72 69.85
C VAL A 267 21.14 8.21 71.25
N GLN A 268 20.15 8.11 72.13
CA GLN A 268 20.28 7.29 73.34
C GLN A 268 20.39 5.82 72.91
N SER A 269 21.57 5.24 73.09
CA SER A 269 21.85 3.84 72.79
C SER A 269 21.21 2.91 73.84
N GLN A 270 19.90 2.70 73.74
CA GLN A 270 19.22 1.66 74.51
C GLN A 270 19.76 0.30 74.07
N ARG A 271 20.38 -0.44 75.01
CA ARG A 271 20.74 -1.84 74.78
C ARG A 271 19.45 -2.67 74.74
N LEU A 272 19.23 -3.37 73.62
CA LEU A 272 18.20 -4.41 73.55
C LEU A 272 18.52 -5.52 74.58
N PRO A 273 17.53 -6.09 75.26
CA PRO A 273 17.73 -7.28 76.08
C PRO A 273 18.07 -8.49 75.20
N PRO A 274 18.78 -9.51 75.72
CA PRO A 274 19.04 -10.74 74.97
C PRO A 274 17.74 -11.46 74.58
N LEU A 275 17.71 -12.03 73.37
CA LEU A 275 16.64 -12.94 72.95
C LEU A 275 16.88 -14.31 73.58
N GLU A 276 15.92 -14.77 74.37
CA GLU A 276 15.95 -16.06 75.06
C GLU A 276 15.60 -17.20 74.08
N GLN A 277 16.50 -18.18 73.93
CA GLN A 277 16.37 -19.23 72.91
C GLN A 277 15.57 -20.44 73.43
N THR A 278 14.28 -20.51 73.12
CA THR A 278 13.39 -21.61 73.54
C THR A 278 12.58 -22.23 72.38
N ALA A 279 13.27 -22.70 71.34
CA ALA A 279 12.68 -23.62 70.35
C ALA A 279 13.76 -24.56 69.74
N PRO A 280 13.53 -25.88 69.66
CA PRO A 280 14.39 -26.78 68.89
C PRO A 280 14.20 -26.59 67.37
N PRO A 281 15.22 -26.87 66.54
CA PRO A 281 15.09 -26.73 65.10
C PRO A 281 14.15 -27.79 64.49
N ILE A 282 13.24 -27.35 63.64
CA ILE A 282 12.40 -28.23 62.81
C ILE A 282 13.27 -28.76 61.65
N PRO A 283 13.33 -30.09 61.39
CA PRO A 283 14.05 -30.61 60.24
C PRO A 283 13.39 -30.21 58.92
N ALA A 284 14.19 -29.90 57.91
CA ALA A 284 13.69 -29.50 56.60
C ALA A 284 12.92 -30.65 55.91
N PRO A 285 11.82 -30.37 55.19
CA PRO A 285 11.09 -31.39 54.44
C PRO A 285 11.88 -31.80 53.19
N THR A 286 12.39 -33.02 53.20
CA THR A 286 12.96 -33.68 52.01
C THR A 286 11.83 -34.11 51.04
N ILE A 287 12.20 -34.32 49.77
CA ILE A 287 11.38 -34.82 48.64
C ILE A 287 10.56 -33.73 47.92
N LEU A 288 11.15 -33.25 46.82
CA LEU A 288 10.44 -33.11 45.56
C LEU A 288 11.34 -33.72 44.46
N SER A 289 10.80 -34.63 43.65
CA SER A 289 11.59 -35.40 42.68
C SER A 289 11.93 -34.56 41.44
N GLU A 290 13.14 -34.72 40.92
CA GLU A 290 13.53 -34.15 39.62
C GLU A 290 12.76 -34.83 38.46
N PRO A 291 12.31 -34.08 37.45
CA PRO A 291 11.75 -34.67 36.23
C PRO A 291 12.88 -35.26 35.38
N LYS A 292 12.76 -36.54 35.00
CA LYS A 292 13.64 -37.13 33.99
C LYS A 292 13.41 -36.45 32.64
N LEU A 293 14.51 -36.06 32.01
CA LEU A 293 14.58 -35.81 30.57
C LEU A 293 15.09 -37.08 29.90
N ASP A 294 14.20 -37.83 29.25
CA ASP A 294 14.61 -38.96 28.42
C ASP A 294 15.16 -38.43 27.08
N ILE A 295 16.46 -38.58 26.88
CA ILE A 295 17.18 -38.22 25.65
C ILE A 295 17.73 -39.51 25.04
N GLU A 296 17.14 -39.97 23.94
CA GLU A 296 17.70 -41.08 23.15
C GLU A 296 18.74 -40.56 22.16
N GLU A 297 20.00 -40.49 22.57
CA GLU A 297 21.14 -40.45 21.64
C GLU A 297 21.64 -41.87 21.35
N SER A 298 21.19 -42.46 20.25
CA SER A 298 21.68 -43.73 19.71
C SER A 298 23.05 -43.56 19.03
N SER A 299 24.09 -43.32 19.84
CA SER A 299 25.47 -43.13 19.37
C SER A 299 26.12 -44.45 18.93
N VAL A 300 26.80 -44.41 17.78
CA VAL A 300 27.42 -45.56 17.12
C VAL A 300 28.75 -45.92 17.77
N VAL A 301 28.96 -47.19 18.08
CA VAL A 301 30.30 -47.80 18.24
C VAL A 301 30.32 -49.10 17.45
N ALA A 302 31.44 -49.39 16.77
CA ALA A 302 31.61 -50.55 15.92
C ALA A 302 32.63 -51.54 16.52
N GLU A 303 32.49 -52.83 16.19
CA GLU A 303 33.59 -53.79 16.30
C GLU A 303 33.61 -54.73 15.09
N GLN A 304 34.74 -55.42 14.89
CA GLN A 304 35.11 -56.06 13.62
C GLN A 304 34.92 -57.60 13.65
N GLY A 305 34.64 -58.21 12.50
CA GLY A 305 34.59 -59.67 12.37
C GLY A 305 34.31 -60.14 10.93
N ASP A 306 35.36 -60.54 10.22
CA ASP A 306 35.27 -61.21 8.91
C ASP A 306 35.12 -62.74 9.09
N LEU A 307 34.72 -63.45 8.01
CA LEU A 307 35.00 -64.85 7.62
C LEU A 307 33.78 -65.69 7.14
N THR A 308 33.63 -65.71 5.81
CA THR A 308 33.44 -66.92 4.96
C THR A 308 32.14 -67.78 4.96
N ARG A 309 31.58 -67.86 3.73
CA ARG A 309 31.07 -69.07 2.98
C ARG A 309 29.75 -69.78 3.34
N GLN A 310 28.98 -70.02 2.26
CA GLN A 310 28.07 -71.16 1.98
C GLN A 310 26.74 -71.19 2.79
N THR A 311 25.58 -71.67 2.28
CA THR A 311 25.24 -72.28 0.97
C THR A 311 23.76 -72.04 0.58
N GLN A 312 23.48 -72.09 -0.73
CA GLN A 312 22.22 -72.49 -1.42
C GLN A 312 20.85 -72.45 -0.69
N GLY A 313 19.89 -71.76 -1.32
CA GLY A 313 18.44 -71.95 -1.11
C GLY A 313 17.65 -71.14 -2.15
N ALA A 314 16.77 -71.79 -2.93
CA ALA A 314 16.14 -71.15 -4.10
C ALA A 314 14.61 -71.32 -4.12
N THR A 315 13.91 -70.21 -4.36
CA THR A 315 12.53 -70.18 -4.86
C THR A 315 12.32 -68.95 -5.76
N GLN A 316 11.25 -68.94 -6.57
CA GLN A 316 11.16 -68.16 -7.80
C GLN A 316 9.76 -67.51 -7.95
N PHE A 317 9.61 -66.61 -8.93
CA PHE A 317 8.38 -65.92 -9.39
C PHE A 317 7.90 -64.73 -8.54
N LYS A 318 7.36 -63.63 -9.13
CA LYS A 318 7.62 -63.00 -10.45
C LYS A 318 7.03 -61.58 -10.45
N GLN A 319 7.70 -60.60 -11.06
CA GLN A 319 7.07 -59.31 -11.44
C GLN A 319 6.27 -59.45 -12.75
N PRO A 320 5.33 -58.53 -13.00
CA PRO A 320 5.14 -57.93 -14.31
C PRO A 320 5.50 -56.43 -14.32
N ALA A 321 5.91 -55.92 -15.49
CA ALA A 321 6.25 -54.53 -15.78
C ALA A 321 5.40 -54.02 -16.99
N PRO A 322 5.37 -52.71 -17.31
CA PRO A 322 4.30 -52.11 -18.12
C PRO A 322 4.57 -52.02 -19.64
N LEU A 323 3.48 -51.83 -20.39
CA LEU A 323 3.32 -51.40 -21.81
C LEU A 323 1.90 -50.80 -21.92
N GLY A 324 1.47 -50.02 -22.93
CA GLY A 324 2.11 -49.52 -24.15
C GLY A 324 1.06 -48.88 -25.10
N GLU A 325 1.50 -48.08 -26.07
CA GLU A 325 0.74 -47.32 -27.10
C GLU A 325 -0.14 -48.19 -28.05
N THR A 326 -1.10 -47.73 -28.90
CA THR A 326 -1.61 -46.38 -29.31
C THR A 326 -3.19 -46.44 -29.49
N GLN A 327 -3.99 -45.94 -30.47
CA GLN A 327 -3.84 -45.20 -31.76
C GLN A 327 -5.13 -44.47 -32.27
N VAL A 328 -4.92 -43.35 -32.99
CA VAL A 328 -5.71 -42.63 -34.05
C VAL A 328 -7.15 -43.06 -34.45
N THR A 329 -8.12 -42.11 -34.47
CA THR A 329 -8.88 -41.67 -35.70
C THR A 329 -9.89 -40.50 -35.52
N GLN A 330 -9.83 -39.51 -36.43
CA GLN A 330 -10.89 -38.72 -37.11
C GLN A 330 -12.03 -37.95 -36.37
N SER A 331 -12.49 -36.87 -37.02
CA SER A 331 -13.64 -36.00 -36.67
C SER A 331 -14.83 -36.22 -37.62
N PRO A 332 -16.03 -35.71 -37.28
CA PRO A 332 -16.92 -35.15 -38.31
C PRO A 332 -17.54 -33.78 -37.98
N SER A 333 -18.21 -33.21 -38.99
CA SER A 333 -18.59 -31.81 -39.13
C SER A 333 -19.91 -31.37 -38.45
N ARG A 334 -20.14 -30.04 -38.44
CA ARG A 334 -21.46 -29.38 -38.26
C ARG A 334 -22.62 -30.12 -38.95
N GLN A 335 -23.79 -30.11 -38.32
CA GLN A 335 -25.06 -29.88 -39.03
C GLN A 335 -26.09 -29.15 -38.16
N ILE A 336 -27.03 -28.48 -38.82
CA ILE A 336 -28.14 -27.71 -38.22
C ILE A 336 -29.39 -28.60 -38.18
N ARG A 337 -30.26 -28.42 -37.18
CA ARG A 337 -31.64 -28.95 -37.26
C ARG A 337 -32.69 -27.96 -36.76
N GLN A 338 -33.75 -27.83 -37.53
CA GLN A 338 -34.98 -27.12 -37.18
C GLN A 338 -36.00 -28.11 -36.60
N ASN A 339 -36.93 -27.60 -35.79
CA ASN A 339 -38.40 -27.74 -35.87
C ASN A 339 -38.98 -27.01 -34.63
N GLN A 340 -40.08 -26.24 -34.67
CA GLN A 340 -41.47 -26.53 -35.12
C GLN A 340 -42.14 -27.64 -34.29
N SER A 341 -43.38 -27.49 -33.81
CA SER A 341 -44.32 -26.35 -33.85
C SER A 341 -45.57 -26.61 -33.00
N ASP A 342 -46.18 -25.57 -32.42
CA ASP A 342 -47.65 -25.34 -32.35
C ASP A 342 -47.87 -23.88 -31.89
N LYS A 343 -48.61 -23.01 -32.59
CA LYS A 343 -50.06 -22.94 -32.92
C LYS A 343 -50.93 -22.38 -31.79
N GLY A 344 -51.49 -21.19 -32.02
CA GLY A 344 -52.41 -20.50 -31.10
C GLY A 344 -52.69 -19.05 -31.51
N GLU A 345 -53.60 -18.85 -32.46
CA GLU A 345 -54.15 -17.54 -32.91
C GLU A 345 -55.63 -17.42 -32.47
N PRO A 346 -56.31 -16.25 -32.58
CA PRO A 346 -55.81 -14.90 -32.91
C PRO A 346 -56.33 -13.75 -32.00
N GLY A 347 -55.62 -12.61 -32.04
CA GLY A 347 -56.20 -11.25 -32.12
C GLY A 347 -56.85 -10.57 -30.90
N ASN A 348 -56.31 -9.40 -30.53
CA ASN A 348 -57.06 -8.12 -30.59
C ASN A 348 -56.08 -6.92 -30.62
N ASN A 349 -56.54 -5.75 -31.05
CA ASN A 349 -55.76 -4.51 -31.10
C ASN A 349 -55.47 -3.93 -29.71
N ARG A 350 -54.26 -3.37 -29.55
CA ARG A 350 -54.01 -2.15 -28.79
C ARG A 350 -52.71 -1.49 -29.25
N GLU A 351 -52.74 -0.18 -29.40
CA GLU A 351 -51.57 0.66 -29.62
C GLU A 351 -50.92 0.93 -28.26
N ASP A 352 -49.60 0.82 -28.16
CA ASP A 352 -48.81 1.37 -27.06
C ASP A 352 -47.46 1.88 -27.60
N THR A 353 -47.01 3.03 -27.10
CA THR A 353 -45.98 3.83 -27.79
C THR A 353 -44.56 3.49 -27.34
N ASN A 354 -43.77 2.87 -28.23
CA ASN A 354 -42.34 2.66 -28.03
C ASN A 354 -41.54 3.98 -28.16
N VAL A 355 -41.49 4.77 -27.08
CA VAL A 355 -40.65 5.98 -26.98
C VAL A 355 -39.20 5.55 -26.70
N GLN A 356 -38.47 5.18 -27.76
CA GLN A 356 -37.12 4.66 -27.67
C GLN A 356 -36.07 5.80 -27.61
N ASN A 357 -35.12 5.70 -26.65
CA ASN A 357 -34.15 6.76 -26.31
C ASN A 357 -33.38 7.35 -27.52
N ASP A 358 -33.63 8.61 -27.86
CA ASP A 358 -32.87 9.36 -28.89
C ASP A 358 -32.08 10.58 -28.35
N TRP A 359 -31.90 10.66 -27.03
CA TRP A 359 -31.11 11.71 -26.38
C TRP A 359 -29.59 11.44 -26.34
N LEU A 360 -29.15 10.29 -26.85
CA LEU A 360 -27.79 9.74 -26.74
C LEU A 360 -26.94 9.87 -28.01
N LYS A 361 -27.20 10.89 -28.85
CA LYS A 361 -26.44 11.19 -30.08
C LYS A 361 -26.02 12.66 -30.14
N PRO A 362 -24.72 12.99 -30.26
CA PRO A 362 -24.28 14.37 -30.45
C PRO A 362 -24.70 14.90 -31.83
N LYS A 363 -25.40 16.03 -31.87
CA LYS A 363 -25.85 16.67 -33.12
C LYS A 363 -24.69 17.40 -33.81
N ILE A 364 -23.93 16.67 -34.63
CA ILE A 364 -22.87 17.24 -35.48
C ILE A 364 -23.52 18.06 -36.61
N TYR A 365 -23.67 19.37 -36.39
CA TYR A 365 -24.17 20.29 -37.41
C TYR A 365 -23.06 20.64 -38.41
N LYS A 366 -23.12 20.05 -39.62
CA LYS A 366 -22.23 20.46 -40.72
C LYS A 366 -22.72 21.78 -41.30
N GLY A 367 -21.91 22.84 -41.16
CA GLY A 367 -22.19 24.14 -41.77
C GLY A 367 -22.26 24.03 -43.30
N SER A 368 -23.23 24.72 -43.90
CA SER A 368 -23.43 24.73 -45.35
C SER A 368 -22.46 25.70 -46.02
N THR A 369 -21.39 25.19 -46.61
CA THR A 369 -20.52 25.97 -47.50
C THR A 369 -21.23 26.22 -48.82
N ARG A 370 -21.69 27.45 -49.03
CA ARG A 370 -21.95 27.97 -50.37
C ARG A 370 -20.63 28.33 -51.04
N SER A 371 -20.51 27.94 -52.31
CA SER A 371 -19.56 28.43 -53.30
C SER A 371 -20.34 28.87 -54.53
#